data_AF-A0A7V7ARN8-F1
#
_entry.id   AF-A0A7V7ARN8-F1
#
_cell.length_a   1.000
_cell.length_b   1.000
_cell.length_c   1.000
_cell.angle_alpha   90.00
_cell.angle_beta   90.00
_cell.angle_gamma   90.00
#
_symmetry.space_group_name_H-M   'P 1'
#
loop_
_entity.id
_entity.type
_entity.pdbx_description
1 polymer ?
#
loop_
_entity_poly.entity_id
_entity_poly.type
_entity_poly.pdbx_seq_one_letter_code
_entity_poly.pdbx_strand_id
1 'polypeptide(L)'
;MDPNNPVNNLIKIMNFTMYAVLIGAAAFAVYSYKSGLFSSVETFRQFIVGFGIWAPLIFLLIQIVQVIIPVLPGAVTYAAGVLIFGVWMGLVYNYIGVCIGSTAAFIL
;
A
#
# COMPACT_ATOMS: atom_id res chain seq x y z
N MET A 1 25.86 15.38 -21.53
CA MET A 1 25.29 15.63 -20.20
C MET A 1 26.42 15.47 -19.19
N ASP A 2 26.58 16.44 -18.28
CA ASP A 2 27.63 16.40 -17.26
C ASP A 2 27.43 15.17 -16.33
N PRO A 3 28.38 14.22 -16.27
CA PRO A 3 28.28 13.03 -15.42
C PRO A 3 28.30 13.35 -13.92
N ASN A 4 28.68 14.56 -13.51
CA ASN A 4 28.76 15.01 -12.12
C ASN A 4 27.68 16.05 -11.74
N ASN A 5 26.60 16.15 -12.52
CA ASN A 5 25.46 16.99 -12.15
C ASN A 5 24.73 16.38 -10.94
N PRO A 6 24.54 17.11 -9.82
CA PRO A 6 23.79 16.61 -8.66
C PRO A 6 22.37 16.13 -9.01
N VAL A 7 21.76 16.70 -10.06
CA VAL A 7 20.45 16.28 -10.57
C VAL A 7 20.48 14.85 -11.13
N ASN A 8 21.57 14.42 -11.77
CA ASN A 8 21.67 13.07 -12.35
C ASN A 8 21.73 11.98 -11.26
N ASN A 9 22.35 12.27 -10.12
CA ASN A 9 22.40 11.34 -8.99
C ASN A 9 21.04 11.25 -8.28
N LEU A 10 20.32 12.37 -8.15
CA LEU A 10 18.94 12.40 -7.66
C LEU A 10 18.00 11.55 -8.53
N ILE A 11 18.06 11.73 -9.85
CA ILE A 11 17.22 10.95 -10.80
C ILE A 11 17.52 9.45 -10.69
N LYS A 12 18.79 9.06 -10.56
CA LYS A 12 19.17 7.64 -10.37
C LYS A 12 18.60 7.05 -9.09
N ILE A 13 18.66 7.79 -7.97
CA ILE A 13 18.10 7.35 -6.69
C ILE A 13 16.58 7.21 -6.80
N MET A 14 15.90 8.22 -7.36
CA MET A 14 14.45 8.18 -7.56
C MET A 14 14.01 7.00 -8.43
N ASN A 15 14.69 6.77 -9.57
CA ASN A 15 14.39 5.65 -10.46
C ASN A 15 14.64 4.31 -9.78
N PHE A 16 15.74 4.17 -9.03
CA PHE A 16 16.03 2.95 -8.27
C PHE A 16 14.94 2.66 -7.24
N THR A 17 14.53 3.67 -6.47
CA THR A 17 13.43 3.55 -5.50
C THR A 17 12.12 3.18 -6.19
N MET A 18 11.81 3.77 -7.35
CA MET A 18 10.61 3.46 -8.13
C MET A 18 10.60 2.01 -8.61
N TYR A 19 11.71 1.51 -9.18
CA TYR A 19 11.81 0.11 -9.62
C TYR A 19 11.74 -0.87 -8.44
N ALA A 20 12.36 -0.55 -7.30
CA ALA A 20 12.28 -1.38 -6.10
C ALA A 20 10.83 -1.47 -5.57
N VAL A 21 10.10 -0.36 -5.56
CA VAL A 21 8.68 -0.32 -5.17
C VAL A 21 7.82 -1.12 -6.15
N LEU A 22 8.05 -0.99 -7.46
CA LEU A 22 7.34 -1.75 -8.49
C LEU A 22 7.54 -3.26 -8.36
N ILE A 23 8.79 -3.71 -8.17
CA ILE A 23 9.11 -5.13 -8.00
C ILE A 23 8.49 -5.66 -6.70
N GLY A 24 8.57 -4.88 -5.61
CA GLY A 24 7.93 -5.22 -4.33
C GLY A 24 6.40 -5.34 -4.47
N ALA A 25 5.77 -4.41 -5.17
CA ALA A 25 4.33 -4.42 -5.42
C ALA A 25 3.91 -5.62 -6.29
N ALA A 26 4.68 -5.95 -7.34
CA ALA A 26 4.41 -7.11 -8.19
C ALA A 26 4.56 -8.44 -7.42
N ALA A 27 5.63 -8.58 -6.63
CA ALA A 27 5.84 -9.75 -5.78
C ALA A 27 4.72 -9.89 -4.73
N PHE A 28 4.30 -8.77 -4.13
CA PHE A 28 3.18 -8.72 -3.20
C PHE A 28 1.85 -9.11 -3.85
N ALA A 29 1.57 -8.63 -5.07
CA ALA A 29 0.38 -8.99 -5.83
C ALA A 29 0.32 -10.50 -6.14
N VAL A 30 1.45 -11.09 -6.56
CA VAL A 30 1.54 -12.54 -6.81
C VAL A 30 1.35 -13.34 -5.51
N TYR A 31 1.99 -12.92 -4.42
CA TYR A 31 1.86 -13.57 -3.12
C TYR A 31 0.41 -13.50 -2.61
N SER A 32 -0.22 -12.33 -2.66
CA SER A 32 -1.57 -12.12 -2.15
C SER A 32 -2.64 -12.81 -2.98
N TYR A 33 -2.47 -12.90 -4.30
CA TYR A 33 -3.34 -13.71 -5.17
C TYR A 33 -3.22 -15.21 -4.84
N LYS A 34 -2.01 -15.72 -4.62
CA LYS A 34 -1.78 -17.14 -4.30
C LYS A 34 -2.20 -17.53 -2.88
N SER A 35 -2.07 -16.62 -1.91
CA SER A 35 -2.37 -16.90 -0.50
C SER A 35 -3.83 -16.67 -0.11
N GLY A 36 -4.67 -16.14 -1.02
CA GLY A 36 -6.04 -15.74 -0.68
C GLY A 36 -6.08 -14.69 0.42
N LEU A 37 -5.05 -13.83 0.50
CA LEU A 37 -4.84 -12.87 1.58
C LEU A 37 -6.05 -11.94 1.78
N PHE A 38 -6.71 -11.62 0.67
CA PHE A 38 -7.86 -10.75 0.59
C PHE A 38 -9.19 -11.52 0.50
N SER A 39 -9.18 -12.84 0.61
CA SER A 39 -10.38 -13.68 0.54
C SER A 39 -11.22 -13.60 1.82
N SER A 40 -10.62 -13.24 2.95
CA SER A 40 -11.34 -13.04 4.20
C SER A 40 -10.75 -11.87 5.00
N VAL A 41 -11.62 -11.22 5.77
CA VAL A 41 -11.24 -10.15 6.69
C VAL A 41 -10.25 -10.65 7.74
N GLU A 42 -10.38 -11.90 8.18
CA GLU A 42 -9.54 -12.47 9.23
C GLU A 42 -8.12 -12.79 8.72
N THR A 43 -7.99 -13.31 7.51
CA THR A 43 -6.68 -13.56 6.88
C THR A 43 -5.90 -12.26 6.70
N PHE A 44 -6.59 -11.22 6.23
CA PHE A 44 -5.97 -9.90 6.07
C PHE A 44 -5.61 -9.27 7.43
N ARG A 45 -6.48 -9.41 8.44
CA ARG A 45 -6.19 -8.98 9.81
C ARG A 45 -4.93 -9.64 10.36
N GLN A 46 -4.83 -10.96 10.25
CA GLN A 46 -3.63 -11.69 10.70
C GLN A 46 -2.37 -11.23 9.98
N PHE A 47 -2.46 -11.00 8.67
CA PHE A 47 -1.36 -10.46 7.89
C PHE A 47 -0.89 -9.10 8.41
N ILE A 48 -1.80 -8.14 8.60
CA ILE A 48 -1.47 -6.78 9.05
C ILE A 48 -0.95 -6.78 10.49
N VAL A 49 -1.58 -7.52 11.39
CA VAL A 49 -1.15 -7.63 12.79
C VAL A 49 0.24 -8.25 12.90
N GLY A 50 0.64 -9.12 11.97
CA GLY A 50 1.99 -9.69 11.88
C GLY A 50 3.11 -8.66 11.74
N PHE A 51 2.81 -7.44 11.30
CA PHE A 51 3.79 -6.33 11.21
C PHE A 51 3.95 -5.54 12.52
N GLY A 52 3.17 -5.84 13.56
CA GLY A 52 3.28 -5.22 14.88
C GLY A 52 3.14 -3.70 14.82
N ILE A 53 4.15 -2.97 15.28
CA ILE A 53 4.16 -1.50 15.31
C ILE A 53 4.08 -0.87 13.91
N TRP A 54 4.49 -1.59 12.86
CA TRP A 54 4.43 -1.14 11.48
C TRP A 54 3.07 -1.38 10.82
N ALA A 55 2.14 -2.05 11.49
CA ALA A 55 0.82 -2.37 10.97
C ALA A 55 0.06 -1.15 10.38
N PRO A 56 0.01 0.03 11.03
CA PRO A 56 -0.68 1.19 10.48
C PRO A 56 -0.07 1.68 9.16
N LEU A 57 1.27 1.66 9.06
CA LEU A 57 1.97 2.09 7.85
C LEU A 57 1.73 1.12 6.70
N ILE A 58 1.85 -0.18 6.95
CA ILE A 58 1.59 -1.22 5.93
C ILE A 58 0.14 -1.18 5.47
N PHE A 59 -0.80 -1.01 6.39
CA PHE A 59 -2.21 -0.84 6.08
C PHE A 59 -2.45 0.38 5.18
N LEU A 60 -1.86 1.53 5.51
CA LEU A 60 -1.98 2.75 4.71
C LEU A 60 -1.45 2.57 3.29
N LEU A 61 -0.30 1.90 3.13
CA LEU A 61 0.27 1.60 1.80
C LEU A 61 -0.67 0.71 0.98
N ILE A 62 -1.27 -0.31 1.60
CA ILE A 62 -2.26 -1.18 0.94
C ILE A 62 -3.51 -0.38 0.54
N GLN A 63 -3.99 0.53 1.40
CA GLN A 63 -5.11 1.42 1.09
C GLN A 63 -4.82 2.37 -0.08
N ILE A 64 -3.58 2.83 -0.24
CA ILE A 64 -3.18 3.65 -1.39
C ILE A 64 -3.16 2.79 -2.66
N VAL A 65 -2.51 1.62 -2.60
CA VAL A 65 -2.38 0.71 -3.75
C VAL A 65 -3.73 0.23 -4.26
N GLN A 66 -4.67 -0.14 -3.37
CA GLN A 66 -5.98 -0.62 -3.81
C GLN A 66 -6.80 0.46 -4.55
N VAL A 67 -6.54 1.74 -4.27
CA VAL A 67 -7.27 2.85 -4.90
C VAL A 67 -6.69 3.13 -6.28
N ILE A 68 -5.37 3.04 -6.43
CA ILE A 68 -4.69 3.17 -7.72
C ILE A 68 -4.97 1.94 -8.61
N ILE A 69 -4.96 0.75 -8.02
CA ILE A 69 -5.18 -0.54 -8.70
C ILE A 69 -6.45 -1.17 -8.12
N PRO A 70 -7.64 -0.92 -8.71
CA PRO A 70 -8.94 -1.36 -8.19
C PRO A 70 -9.22 -2.86 -8.42
N VAL A 71 -8.20 -3.71 -8.25
CA VAL A 71 -8.28 -5.17 -8.32
C VAL A 71 -8.41 -5.79 -6.91
N LEU A 72 -7.97 -5.05 -5.88
CA LEU A 72 -8.07 -5.49 -4.49
C LEU A 72 -9.49 -5.26 -3.94
N PRO A 73 -10.07 -6.22 -3.20
CA PRO A 73 -11.42 -6.08 -2.68
C PRO A 73 -11.47 -5.12 -1.49
N GLY A 74 -11.80 -3.85 -1.77
CA GLY A 74 -11.83 -2.78 -0.76
C GLY A 74 -12.72 -3.09 0.45
N ALA A 75 -13.84 -3.80 0.27
CA ALA A 75 -14.73 -4.16 1.38
C ALA A 75 -14.01 -4.93 2.50
N VAL A 76 -13.04 -5.78 2.14
CA VAL A 76 -12.27 -6.58 3.09
C VAL A 76 -11.27 -5.71 3.86
N THR A 77 -10.55 -4.84 3.15
CA THR A 77 -9.53 -3.97 3.74
C THR A 77 -10.15 -2.88 4.62
N TYR A 78 -11.26 -2.26 4.19
CA TYR A 78 -11.99 -1.27 4.98
C TYR A 78 -12.49 -1.88 6.30
N ALA A 79 -13.15 -3.05 6.23
CA ALA A 79 -13.65 -3.76 7.39
C ALA A 79 -12.51 -4.19 8.33
N ALA A 80 -11.41 -4.71 7.77
CA ALA A 80 -10.27 -5.10 8.56
C ALA A 80 -9.60 -3.91 9.26
N GLY A 81 -9.48 -2.75 8.61
CA GLY A 81 -8.91 -1.55 9.23
C GLY A 81 -9.66 -1.14 10.50
N VAL A 82 -10.99 -1.21 10.47
CA VAL A 82 -11.84 -0.96 11.63
C VAL A 82 -11.63 -2.01 12.73
N LEU A 83 -11.48 -3.29 12.36
CA LEU A 83 -11.27 -4.39 13.31
C LEU A 83 -9.87 -4.42 13.93
N ILE A 84 -8.84 -3.97 13.20
CA ILE A 84 -7.45 -3.97 13.65
C ILE A 84 -7.16 -2.75 14.52
N PHE A 85 -7.54 -1.56 14.06
CA PHE A 85 -7.17 -0.29 14.71
C PHE A 85 -8.30 0.31 15.57
N GLY A 86 -9.48 -0.32 15.58
CA GLY A 86 -10.70 0.22 16.17
C GLY A 86 -11.42 1.18 15.23
N VAL A 87 -12.66 1.53 15.57
CA VAL A 87 -13.56 2.30 14.69
C VAL A 87 -12.94 3.63 14.26
N TRP A 88 -12.45 4.43 15.22
CA TRP A 88 -11.96 5.77 14.91
C TRP A 88 -10.65 5.76 14.11
N MET A 89 -9.64 5.01 14.55
CA MET A 89 -8.34 4.98 13.86
C MET A 89 -8.42 4.21 12.54
N GLY A 90 -9.23 3.16 12.48
CA GLY A 90 -9.54 2.45 11.23
C GLY A 90 -10.16 3.39 10.21
N LEU A 91 -11.13 4.23 10.61
CA LEU A 91 -11.72 5.24 9.72
C LEU A 91 -10.67 6.25 9.24
N VAL A 92 -9.82 6.76 10.15
CA VAL A 92 -8.76 7.73 9.81
C VAL A 92 -7.78 7.13 8.79
N TYR A 93 -7.24 5.95 9.03
CA TYR A 93 -6.29 5.32 8.11
C TYR A 93 -6.92 4.98 6.76
N ASN A 94 -8.15 4.48 6.77
CA ASN A 94 -8.89 4.23 5.54
C ASN A 94 -9.09 5.52 4.72
N TYR A 95 -9.53 6.59 5.38
CA TYR A 95 -9.78 7.87 4.74
C TYR A 95 -8.51 8.49 4.16
N ILE A 96 -7.44 8.58 4.94
CA ILE A 96 -6.16 9.13 4.49
C ILE A 96 -5.61 8.32 3.31
N GLY A 97 -5.63 6.99 3.41
CA GLY A 97 -5.17 6.11 2.35
C GLY A 97 -5.95 6.31 1.05
N VAL A 98 -7.28 6.46 1.14
CA VAL A 98 -8.14 6.78 -0.02
C VAL A 98 -7.83 8.14 -0.61
N CYS A 99 -7.72 9.20 0.20
CA CYS A 99 -7.40 10.53 -0.30
C CYS A 99 -6.06 10.56 -1.03
N ILE A 100 -5.02 9.95 -0.45
CA ILE A 100 -3.69 9.88 -1.08
C ILE A 100 -3.74 9.04 -2.35
N GLY A 101 -4.35 7.85 -2.29
CA GLY A 101 -4.49 6.97 -3.45
C GLY A 101 -5.25 7.61 -4.60
N SER A 102 -6.36 8.30 -4.32
CA SER A 102 -7.14 9.01 -5.33
C SER A 102 -6.35 10.18 -5.92
N THR A 103 -5.66 10.96 -5.09
CA THR A 103 -4.81 12.05 -5.59
C THR A 103 -3.72 11.52 -6.52
N ALA A 104 -3.06 10.43 -6.14
CA ALA A 104 -2.06 9.77 -6.97
C ALA A 104 -2.68 9.24 -8.28
N ALA A 105 -3.85 8.59 -8.21
CA ALA A 105 -4.54 8.04 -9.39
C ALA A 105 -5.00 9.11 -10.39
N PHE A 106 -5.31 10.34 -9.94
CA PHE A 106 -5.67 11.45 -10.81
C PHE A 106 -4.46 12.17 -11.44
N ILE A 107 -3.28 12.09 -10.80
CA ILE A 107 -2.05 12.70 -11.30
C ILE A 107 -1.33 11.77 -12.31
N LEU A 108 -1.48 10.45 -12.14
CA LEU A 108 -0.87 9.42 -12.98
C LEU A 108 -1.59 9.31 -14.34
#